data_AF-A0A7U2MQ01-F1
#
_entry.id   AF-A0A7U2MQ01-F1
#
_cell.length_a   1.000
_cell.length_b   1.000
_cell.length_c   1.000
_cell.angle_alpha   90.00
_cell.angle_beta   90.00
_cell.angle_gamma   90.00
#
_symmetry.space_group_name_H-M   'P 1'
#
loop_
_entity.id
_entity.type
_entity.pdbx_description
1 polymer ?
#
loop_
_entity_poly.entity_id
_entity_poly.type
_entity_poly.pdbx_seq_one_letter_code
_entity_poly.pdbx_strand_id
1 'polypeptide(L)'
;MGSKSLCKKVISGIPEAAVASWKERDGHYCLLEGTIRNSSSPEAAEGLIYQAGMPSAVWEIGSEAICKVKTWAEGMDSESNTLAFVASRFPHILLPEVTYSWVDEQLEQQRAQVAATVAQYCHDLAEVTSENLQSATGCGVLEPFLTVDAEASHPSWKPQPLGPLSRTVAERYLQKLSTQACPPVGERFHLYHADLSPTNILLSSDSSIEAILDWESAGFYSKFWIPLKPYRSGGFNLDIPGDSRYDWRDLFVSKSSDEGFTLEHDHV
;
A
#
# COMPACT_ATOMS: atom_id res chain seq x y z
N MET A 1 16.34 6.87 -4.28
CA MET A 1 16.61 5.61 -5.00
C MET A 1 16.49 4.48 -3.99
N GLY A 2 15.29 3.92 -3.81
CA GLY A 2 15.05 2.94 -2.75
C GLY A 2 15.21 3.50 -1.32
N SER A 3 15.17 2.61 -0.33
CA SER A 3 15.27 2.86 1.12
C SER A 3 16.71 2.90 1.64
N LYS A 4 17.67 2.28 0.94
CA LYS A 4 19.06 2.09 1.41
C LYS A 4 20.13 2.92 0.71
N SER A 5 19.84 3.53 -0.44
CA SER A 5 20.89 4.10 -1.30
C SER A 5 20.67 5.56 -1.64
N LEU A 6 21.73 6.36 -1.46
CA LEU A 6 21.76 7.77 -1.83
C LEU A 6 22.87 8.01 -2.86
N CYS A 7 22.49 8.53 -4.02
CA CYS A 7 23.46 9.03 -5.00
C CYS A 7 23.89 10.44 -4.61
N LYS A 8 25.20 10.69 -4.59
CA LYS A 8 25.74 12.04 -4.40
C LYS A 8 26.78 12.35 -5.47
N LYS A 9 26.75 13.59 -5.96
CA LYS A 9 27.87 14.22 -6.64
C LYS A 9 28.88 14.67 -5.59
N VAL A 10 30.13 14.27 -5.73
CA VAL A 10 31.20 14.53 -4.78
C VAL A 10 32.22 15.49 -5.38
N ILE A 11 32.53 16.54 -4.62
CA ILE A 11 33.47 17.59 -5.02
C ILE A 11 34.86 17.33 -4.41
N SER A 12 34.94 16.56 -3.33
CA SER A 12 36.18 16.28 -2.58
C SER A 12 36.27 14.80 -2.19
N GLY A 13 37.11 14.01 -2.87
CA GLY A 13 37.44 12.61 -2.53
C GLY A 13 36.25 11.63 -2.50
N ILE A 14 36.41 10.37 -2.94
CA ILE A 14 35.32 9.40 -2.76
C ILE A 14 35.24 9.04 -1.27
N PRO A 15 34.06 9.11 -0.63
CA PRO A 15 33.90 8.64 0.74
C PRO A 15 34.22 7.15 0.84
N GLU A 16 34.90 6.71 1.89
CA GLU A 16 35.23 5.30 2.10
C GLU A 16 33.98 4.40 2.22
N ALA A 17 32.85 4.98 2.63
CA ALA A 17 31.54 4.32 2.71
C ALA A 17 30.81 4.19 1.36
N ALA A 18 31.43 4.57 0.24
CA ALA A 18 30.82 4.43 -1.08
C ALA A 18 30.80 2.97 -1.53
N VAL A 19 29.61 2.45 -1.82
CA VAL A 19 29.42 1.09 -2.36
C VAL A 19 29.68 1.03 -3.87
N ALA A 20 29.59 2.18 -4.55
CA ALA A 20 29.98 2.33 -5.94
C ALA A 20 30.37 3.80 -6.22
N SER A 21 31.22 4.02 -7.21
CA SER A 21 31.58 5.36 -7.67
C SER A 21 31.95 5.35 -9.14
N TRP A 22 31.60 6.42 -9.85
CA TRP A 22 31.93 6.59 -11.26
C TRP A 22 32.19 8.06 -11.57
N LYS A 23 33.14 8.30 -12.47
CA LYS A 23 33.59 9.64 -12.84
C LYS A 23 33.00 10.02 -14.19
N GLU A 24 32.47 11.23 -14.24
CA GLU A 24 31.94 11.83 -15.47
C GLU A 24 32.67 13.15 -15.78
N ARG A 25 32.28 13.80 -16.88
CA ARG A 25 32.87 15.08 -17.30
C ARG A 25 32.58 16.22 -16.33
N ASP A 26 31.41 16.18 -15.70
CA ASP A 26 30.88 17.25 -14.87
C ASP A 26 31.12 17.03 -13.37
N GLY A 27 31.67 15.87 -12.97
CA GLY A 27 32.04 15.59 -11.59
C GLY A 27 32.28 14.10 -11.31
N HIS A 28 32.45 13.79 -10.03
CA HIS A 28 32.57 12.42 -9.53
C HIS A 28 31.30 12.06 -8.78
N TYR A 29 30.72 10.90 -9.05
CA TYR A 29 29.50 10.44 -8.40
C TYR A 29 29.79 9.22 -7.55
N CYS A 30 29.08 9.07 -6.44
CA CYS A 30 29.12 7.87 -5.63
C CYS A 30 27.74 7.48 -5.11
N LEU A 31 27.56 6.18 -4.96
CA LEU A 31 26.45 5.57 -4.25
C LEU A 31 26.88 5.33 -2.81
N LEU A 32 26.14 5.87 -1.85
CA LEU A 32 26.35 5.64 -0.43
C LEU A 32 25.20 4.78 0.12
N GLU A 33 25.55 3.79 0.93
CA GLU A 33 24.56 3.05 1.71
C GLU A 33 24.17 3.94 2.91
N GLY A 34 22.93 4.43 2.90
CA GLY A 34 22.41 5.36 3.91
C GLY A 34 21.63 4.62 4.99
N THR A 35 21.94 4.91 6.26
CA THR A 35 20.91 4.90 7.31
C THR A 35 20.15 6.22 7.18
N ILE A 36 18.83 6.17 7.01
CA ILE A 36 17.99 7.36 6.85
C ILE A 36 18.21 8.28 8.06
N ARG A 37 19.02 9.34 7.87
CA ARG A 37 19.01 10.53 8.71
C ARG A 37 18.92 11.73 7.79
N ASN A 38 17.68 12.19 7.65
CA ASN A 38 17.26 13.48 7.14
C ASN A 38 17.70 13.84 5.72
N SER A 39 16.75 13.73 4.79
CA SER A 39 16.61 14.79 3.79
C SER A 39 15.14 14.98 3.44
N SER A 40 14.73 16.24 3.61
CA SER A 40 13.48 16.90 3.24
C SER A 40 12.84 16.41 1.95
N SER A 41 11.50 16.47 1.93
CA SER A 41 10.57 16.63 0.79
C SER A 41 10.98 16.01 -0.56
N PRO A 42 10.12 15.21 -1.21
CA PRO A 42 10.37 14.79 -2.58
C PRO A 42 10.27 16.02 -3.50
N GLU A 43 11.38 16.74 -3.68
CA GLU A 43 11.57 17.56 -4.87
C GLU A 43 11.40 16.65 -6.07
N ALA A 44 10.62 17.09 -7.05
CA ALA A 44 10.37 16.35 -8.27
C ALA A 44 11.71 15.81 -8.80
N ALA A 45 11.82 14.49 -8.96
CA ALA A 45 13.07 13.83 -9.28
C ALA A 45 13.61 14.37 -10.62
N GLU A 46 14.54 15.32 -10.55
CA GLU A 46 15.28 15.83 -11.71
C GLU A 46 15.88 14.64 -12.48
N GLY A 47 15.84 14.70 -13.81
CA GLY A 47 16.47 13.68 -14.67
C GLY A 47 15.63 12.45 -15.02
N LEU A 48 14.31 12.44 -14.78
CA LEU A 48 13.45 11.34 -15.30
C LEU A 48 13.50 11.29 -16.84
N ILE A 49 14.06 10.21 -17.40
CA ILE A 49 14.11 9.98 -18.87
C ILE A 49 12.80 9.38 -19.34
N TYR A 50 12.34 8.38 -18.59
CA TYR A 50 11.32 7.48 -19.06
C TYR A 50 10.56 6.85 -17.91
N GLN A 51 9.24 6.87 -18.07
CA GLN A 51 8.28 6.17 -17.24
C GLN A 51 7.22 5.62 -18.19
N ALA A 52 7.22 4.29 -18.40
CA ALA A 52 6.15 3.65 -19.15
C ALA A 52 5.49 2.56 -18.33
N GLY A 53 4.22 2.30 -18.66
CA GLY A 53 3.34 1.39 -17.93
C GLY A 53 3.96 0.02 -17.65
N MET A 54 3.64 -0.49 -16.46
CA MET A 54 4.33 -1.52 -15.66
C MET A 54 5.61 -0.98 -14.98
N PRO A 55 5.90 -1.32 -13.71
CA PRO A 55 6.77 -0.56 -12.81
C PRO A 55 8.22 -0.62 -13.27
N SER A 56 8.56 0.30 -14.16
CA SER A 56 9.91 0.59 -14.56
C SER A 56 10.00 2.08 -14.75
N ALA A 57 11.02 2.67 -14.16
CA ALA A 57 11.36 4.05 -14.39
C ALA A 57 12.87 4.18 -14.53
N VAL A 58 13.28 5.13 -15.35
CA VAL A 58 14.68 5.38 -15.69
C VAL A 58 14.98 6.85 -15.47
N TRP A 59 16.02 7.11 -14.68
CA TRP A 59 16.53 8.44 -14.41
C TRP A 59 17.95 8.57 -14.96
N GLU A 60 18.32 9.75 -15.45
CA GLU A 60 19.72 10.15 -15.65
C GLU A 60 20.32 10.50 -14.31
N ILE A 61 21.57 10.09 -14.11
CA ILE A 61 22.41 10.60 -13.05
C ILE A 61 23.61 11.23 -13.73
N GLY A 62 23.75 12.55 -13.63
CA GLY A 62 24.75 13.28 -14.39
C GLY A 62 24.44 13.25 -15.89
N SER A 63 25.46 12.99 -16.69
CA SER A 63 25.45 13.04 -18.16
C SER A 63 25.70 11.68 -18.83
N GLU A 64 26.28 10.71 -18.12
CA GLU A 64 26.71 9.44 -18.71
C GLU A 64 26.20 8.19 -17.95
N ALA A 65 25.54 8.36 -16.79
CA ALA A 65 24.93 7.26 -16.05
C ALA A 65 23.41 7.30 -16.02
N ILE A 66 22.79 6.12 -15.92
CA ILE A 66 21.35 5.94 -15.74
C ILE A 66 21.05 5.06 -14.53
N CYS A 67 20.00 5.39 -13.80
CA CYS A 67 19.41 4.53 -12.78
C CYS A 67 18.10 3.97 -13.29
N LYS A 68 18.01 2.65 -13.40
CA LYS A 68 16.78 1.95 -13.75
C LYS A 68 16.24 1.25 -12.52
N VAL A 69 15.01 1.58 -12.15
CA VAL A 69 14.27 0.90 -11.08
C VAL A 69 13.16 0.10 -11.73
N LYS A 70 12.95 -1.13 -11.28
CA LYS A 70 11.85 -1.99 -11.71
C LYS A 70 11.30 -2.79 -10.53
N THR A 71 10.06 -3.28 -10.61
CA THR A 71 9.64 -4.30 -9.63
C THR A 71 10.48 -5.56 -9.76
N TRP A 72 10.57 -6.24 -8.64
CA TRP A 72 11.20 -7.53 -8.51
C TRP A 72 10.26 -8.46 -7.76
N ALA A 73 10.31 -9.74 -8.11
CA ALA A 73 9.58 -10.80 -7.43
C ALA A 73 10.50 -12.01 -7.26
N GLU A 74 10.22 -12.83 -6.25
CA GLU A 74 10.97 -14.06 -6.03
C GLU A 74 10.94 -14.96 -7.27
N GLY A 75 12.09 -15.51 -7.63
CA GLY A 75 12.28 -16.29 -8.86
C GLY A 75 12.57 -15.46 -10.12
N MET A 76 12.49 -14.12 -10.05
CA MET A 76 12.92 -13.24 -11.15
C MET A 76 14.44 -12.99 -11.08
N ASP A 77 15.13 -13.17 -12.20
CA ASP A 77 16.56 -12.87 -12.30
C ASP A 77 16.82 -11.35 -12.41
N SER A 78 18.01 -10.91 -11.99
CA SER A 78 18.43 -9.53 -12.10
C SER A 78 18.80 -9.18 -13.55
N GLU A 79 18.56 -7.94 -13.96
CA GLU A 79 19.00 -7.47 -15.28
C GLU A 79 20.53 -7.49 -15.40
N SER A 80 21.24 -7.24 -14.30
CA SER A 80 22.70 -7.36 -14.23
C SER A 80 23.21 -8.76 -14.56
N ASN A 81 22.55 -9.81 -14.06
CA ASN A 81 22.91 -11.19 -14.39
C ASN A 81 22.65 -11.50 -15.86
N THR A 82 21.53 -11.02 -16.39
CA THR A 82 21.19 -11.17 -17.81
C THR A 82 22.21 -10.45 -18.70
N LEU A 83 22.62 -9.23 -18.35
CA LEU A 83 23.64 -8.47 -19.08
C LEU A 83 24.99 -9.20 -19.06
N ALA A 84 25.43 -9.69 -17.89
CA ALA A 84 26.66 -10.47 -17.77
C ALA A 84 26.63 -11.74 -18.64
N PHE A 85 25.49 -12.43 -18.66
CA PHE A 85 25.28 -13.60 -19.51
C PHE A 85 25.41 -13.26 -21.00
N VAL A 86 24.76 -12.18 -21.47
CA VAL A 86 24.84 -11.76 -22.88
C VAL A 86 26.26 -11.32 -23.23
N ALA A 87 26.91 -10.52 -22.38
CA ALA A 87 28.28 -10.06 -22.56
C ALA A 87 29.26 -11.24 -22.75
N SER A 88 29.08 -12.31 -21.96
CA SER A 88 29.95 -13.49 -22.01
C SER A 88 29.85 -14.30 -23.30
N ARG A 89 28.73 -14.20 -24.04
CA ARG A 89 28.44 -15.02 -25.24
C ARG A 89 28.45 -14.24 -26.53
N PHE A 90 28.14 -12.95 -26.45
CA PHE A 90 27.97 -12.06 -27.59
C PHE A 90 28.76 -10.76 -27.36
N PRO A 91 30.11 -10.81 -27.30
CA PRO A 91 30.93 -9.64 -26.99
C PRO A 91 30.87 -8.52 -28.04
N HIS A 92 30.26 -8.79 -29.20
CA HIS A 92 30.02 -7.79 -30.25
C HIS A 92 28.75 -6.97 -30.01
N ILE A 93 27.87 -7.39 -29.08
CA ILE A 93 26.69 -6.62 -28.69
C ILE A 93 27.13 -5.59 -27.66
N LEU A 94 26.87 -4.32 -27.94
CA LEU A 94 27.12 -3.23 -27.01
C LEU A 94 26.08 -3.29 -25.89
N LEU A 95 26.55 -3.43 -24.66
CA LEU A 95 25.73 -3.50 -23.46
C LEU A 95 26.12 -2.36 -22.49
N PRO A 96 25.18 -1.85 -21.69
CA PRO A 96 25.52 -0.92 -20.63
C PRO A 96 26.41 -1.61 -19.58
N GLU A 97 27.39 -0.87 -19.07
CA GLU A 97 28.17 -1.31 -17.91
C GLU A 97 27.31 -1.19 -16.65
N VAL A 98 27.28 -2.26 -15.85
CA VAL A 98 26.55 -2.26 -14.58
C VAL A 98 27.48 -1.74 -13.49
N THR A 99 27.28 -0.48 -13.09
CA THR A 99 28.02 0.12 -11.97
C THR A 99 27.62 -0.49 -10.63
N TYR A 100 26.31 -0.70 -10.41
CA TYR A 100 25.78 -1.30 -9.19
C TYR A 100 24.36 -1.84 -9.43
N SER A 101 23.97 -2.89 -8.73
CA SER A 101 22.67 -3.56 -8.83
C SER A 101 22.28 -4.16 -7.49
N TRP A 102 21.04 -3.96 -7.04
CA TRP A 102 20.54 -4.48 -5.77
C TRP A 102 19.03 -4.67 -5.80
N VAL A 103 18.52 -5.45 -4.84
CA VAL A 103 17.09 -5.58 -4.54
C VAL A 103 16.83 -4.85 -3.22
N ASP A 104 15.79 -4.03 -3.17
CA ASP A 104 15.43 -3.26 -1.97
C ASP A 104 14.44 -4.05 -1.09
N GLU A 105 14.96 -5.06 -0.39
CA GLU A 105 14.14 -5.91 0.49
C GLU A 105 13.56 -5.14 1.69
N GLN A 106 14.20 -4.05 2.11
CA GLN A 106 13.76 -3.28 3.27
C GLN A 106 12.47 -2.51 2.98
N LEU A 107 12.32 -1.95 1.78
CA LEU A 107 11.06 -1.30 1.40
C LEU A 107 9.89 -2.28 1.41
N GLU A 108 10.11 -3.51 0.92
CA GLU A 108 9.09 -4.56 0.93
C GLU A 108 8.75 -5.01 2.35
N GLN A 109 9.77 -5.22 3.19
CA GLN A 109 9.59 -5.54 4.61
C GLN A 109 8.83 -4.43 5.36
N GLN A 110 9.11 -3.16 5.07
CA GLN A 110 8.40 -2.02 5.64
C GLN A 110 6.92 -2.02 5.26
N ARG A 111 6.59 -2.23 3.98
CA ARG A 111 5.18 -2.35 3.52
C ARG A 111 4.46 -3.48 4.24
N ALA A 112 5.08 -4.66 4.29
CA ALA A 112 4.52 -5.83 4.97
C ALA A 112 4.32 -5.59 6.47
N GLN A 113 5.27 -4.91 7.13
CA GLN A 113 5.19 -4.58 8.56
C GLN A 113 4.05 -3.59 8.85
N VAL A 114 3.88 -2.55 8.04
CA VAL A 114 2.75 -1.62 8.20
C VAL A 114 1.43 -2.37 8.02
N ALA A 115 1.28 -3.16 6.95
CA ALA A 115 0.06 -3.92 6.71
C ALA A 115 -0.26 -4.89 7.86
N ALA A 116 0.74 -5.60 8.39
CA ALA A 116 0.58 -6.48 9.54
C ALA A 116 0.16 -5.72 10.80
N THR A 117 0.76 -4.55 11.06
CA THR A 117 0.42 -3.72 12.22
C THR A 117 -1.03 -3.19 12.12
N VAL A 118 -1.45 -2.76 10.93
CA VAL A 118 -2.84 -2.32 10.70
C VAL A 118 -3.83 -3.49 10.84
N ALA A 119 -3.46 -4.69 10.39
CA ALA A 119 -4.27 -5.90 10.56
C ALA A 119 -4.44 -6.23 12.05
N GLN A 120 -3.36 -6.15 12.84
CA GLN A 120 -3.41 -6.31 14.29
C GLN A 120 -4.34 -5.26 14.93
N TYR A 121 -4.29 -3.99 14.53
CA TYR A 121 -5.24 -2.99 15.03
C TYR A 121 -6.70 -3.35 14.69
N CYS A 122 -6.97 -3.91 13.51
CA CYS A 122 -8.30 -4.41 13.18
C CYS A 122 -8.72 -5.56 14.10
N HIS A 123 -7.79 -6.45 14.45
CA HIS A 123 -7.99 -7.53 15.41
C HIS A 123 -8.36 -6.98 16.79
N ASP A 124 -7.54 -6.08 17.33
CA ASP A 124 -7.71 -5.48 18.66
C ASP A 124 -9.04 -4.72 18.76
N LEU A 125 -9.41 -3.96 17.73
CA LEU A 125 -10.71 -3.29 17.67
C LEU A 125 -11.86 -4.32 17.66
N ALA A 126 -11.74 -5.39 16.87
CA ALA A 126 -12.79 -6.39 16.73
C ALA A 126 -13.04 -7.22 18.00
N GLU A 127 -12.13 -7.20 18.98
CA GLU A 127 -12.39 -7.78 20.31
C GLU A 127 -13.54 -7.06 21.04
N VAL A 128 -13.75 -5.77 20.74
CA VAL A 128 -14.87 -5.00 21.28
C VAL A 128 -16.12 -5.29 20.45
N THR A 129 -17.17 -5.79 21.12
CA THR A 129 -18.38 -6.25 20.44
C THR A 129 -19.67 -5.56 20.90
N SER A 130 -20.68 -5.61 20.04
CA SER A 130 -22.04 -5.10 20.25
C SER A 130 -23.09 -6.11 19.79
N GLU A 131 -24.29 -6.04 20.36
CA GLU A 131 -25.46 -6.81 19.90
C GLU A 131 -26.11 -6.23 18.63
N ASN A 132 -25.81 -4.97 18.33
CA ASN A 132 -26.38 -4.22 17.22
C ASN A 132 -25.29 -3.73 16.26
N LEU A 133 -25.66 -3.61 14.98
CA LEU A 133 -24.94 -2.81 13.99
C LEU A 133 -25.21 -1.35 14.31
N GLN A 134 -24.21 -0.63 14.79
CA GLN A 134 -24.35 0.75 15.31
C GLN A 134 -22.98 1.43 15.41
N SER A 135 -22.95 2.75 15.47
CA SER A 135 -21.75 3.53 15.80
C SER A 135 -21.26 3.23 17.23
N ALA A 136 -20.05 3.70 17.58
CA ALA A 136 -19.46 3.54 18.90
C ALA A 136 -20.35 4.05 20.07
N THR A 137 -21.27 4.97 19.79
CA THR A 137 -22.17 5.59 20.78
C THR A 137 -23.62 5.10 20.69
N GLY A 138 -23.91 4.12 19.84
CA GLY A 138 -25.25 3.53 19.70
C GLY A 138 -26.18 4.23 18.70
N CYS A 139 -25.67 5.18 17.92
CA CYS A 139 -26.38 5.74 16.76
C CYS A 139 -26.19 4.88 15.50
N GLY A 140 -26.80 5.25 14.36
CA GLY A 140 -26.50 4.59 13.08
C GLY A 140 -25.08 4.87 12.59
N VAL A 141 -24.57 4.00 11.72
CA VAL A 141 -23.24 4.13 11.09
C VAL A 141 -23.31 4.82 9.73
N LEU A 142 -22.21 5.43 9.30
CA LEU A 142 -22.05 5.93 7.94
C LEU A 142 -21.21 4.92 7.13
N GLU A 143 -21.87 4.11 6.32
CA GLU A 143 -21.18 3.13 5.47
C GLU A 143 -21.90 3.02 4.12
N PRO A 144 -21.48 3.83 3.12
CA PRO A 144 -22.17 3.95 1.83
C PRO A 144 -22.34 2.63 1.09
N PHE A 145 -21.43 1.67 1.29
CA PHE A 145 -21.49 0.37 0.61
C PHE A 145 -22.49 -0.60 1.25
N LEU A 146 -23.01 -0.26 2.45
CA LEU A 146 -24.07 -1.00 3.13
C LEU A 146 -25.39 -0.21 3.16
N THR A 147 -25.45 1.02 2.63
CA THR A 147 -26.71 1.77 2.51
C THR A 147 -27.41 1.47 1.19
N VAL A 148 -28.73 1.30 1.22
CA VAL A 148 -29.56 1.28 0.00
C VAL A 148 -29.53 2.63 -0.71
N ASP A 149 -29.83 2.63 -2.01
CA ASP A 149 -29.99 3.88 -2.76
C ASP A 149 -31.03 4.78 -2.10
N ALA A 150 -30.65 6.04 -1.93
CA ALA A 150 -31.53 7.06 -1.41
C ALA A 150 -32.73 7.26 -2.37
N GLU A 151 -33.92 7.51 -1.82
CA GLU A 151 -35.05 7.97 -2.63
C GLU A 151 -34.68 9.24 -3.40
N ALA A 152 -35.23 9.42 -4.61
CA ALA A 152 -34.93 10.59 -5.45
C ALA A 152 -35.26 11.94 -4.78
N SER A 153 -36.13 11.93 -3.76
CA SER A 153 -36.50 13.09 -2.94
C SER A 153 -35.45 13.46 -1.88
N HIS A 154 -34.51 12.56 -1.60
CA HIS A 154 -33.51 12.76 -0.56
C HIS A 154 -32.40 13.70 -1.03
N PRO A 155 -32.03 14.73 -0.24
CA PRO A 155 -30.96 15.63 -0.62
C PRO A 155 -29.61 14.91 -0.74
N SER A 156 -28.89 15.12 -1.84
CA SER A 156 -27.59 14.48 -2.12
C SER A 156 -26.50 14.83 -1.12
N TRP A 157 -26.60 15.98 -0.45
CA TRP A 157 -25.62 16.45 0.54
C TRP A 157 -25.88 15.90 1.94
N LYS A 158 -27.03 15.26 2.19
CA LYS A 158 -27.40 14.78 3.52
C LYS A 158 -26.97 13.31 3.67
N PRO A 159 -26.22 12.95 4.72
CA PRO A 159 -25.88 11.55 4.98
C PRO A 159 -27.11 10.72 5.37
N GLN A 160 -27.10 9.44 5.03
CA GLN A 160 -28.10 8.45 5.46
C GLN A 160 -27.45 7.43 6.38
N PRO A 161 -27.62 7.56 7.71
CA PRO A 161 -27.06 6.59 8.64
C PRO A 161 -27.80 5.25 8.57
N LEU A 162 -27.05 4.16 8.65
CA LEU A 162 -27.57 2.80 8.74
C LEU A 162 -27.71 2.40 10.22
N GLY A 163 -28.94 2.09 10.64
CA GLY A 163 -29.21 1.59 11.98
C GLY A 163 -29.38 2.67 13.06
N PRO A 164 -29.29 2.30 14.35
CA PRO A 164 -28.82 1.01 14.86
C PRO A 164 -29.76 -0.15 14.50
N LEU A 165 -29.22 -1.33 14.16
CA LEU A 165 -30.00 -2.52 13.81
C LEU A 165 -29.65 -3.68 14.71
N SER A 166 -30.66 -4.38 15.24
CA SER A 166 -30.44 -5.68 15.88
C SER A 166 -30.03 -6.73 14.85
N ARG A 167 -29.40 -7.82 15.30
CA ARG A 167 -28.94 -8.92 14.43
C ARG A 167 -29.97 -9.37 13.39
N THR A 168 -31.18 -9.73 13.81
CA THR A 168 -32.22 -10.24 12.91
C THR A 168 -32.68 -9.18 11.89
N VAL A 169 -32.64 -7.90 12.25
CA VAL A 169 -32.97 -6.81 11.33
C VAL A 169 -31.83 -6.58 10.34
N ALA A 170 -30.58 -6.59 10.80
CA ALA A 170 -29.40 -6.50 9.95
C ALA A 170 -29.32 -7.65 8.93
N GLU A 171 -29.55 -8.90 9.35
CA GLU A 171 -29.60 -10.06 8.44
C GLU A 171 -30.62 -9.87 7.31
N ARG A 172 -31.86 -9.48 7.66
CA ARG A 172 -32.92 -9.22 6.67
C ARG A 172 -32.62 -8.03 5.78
N TYR A 173 -31.91 -7.03 6.31
CA TYR A 173 -31.53 -5.84 5.56
C TYR A 173 -30.44 -6.16 4.55
N LEU A 174 -29.35 -6.82 4.97
CA LEU A 174 -28.24 -7.21 4.10
C LEU A 174 -28.68 -8.19 3.00
N GLN A 175 -29.62 -9.11 3.30
CA GLN A 175 -30.25 -9.98 2.30
C GLN A 175 -30.99 -9.23 1.18
N LYS A 176 -31.39 -7.96 1.40
CA LYS A 176 -32.02 -7.15 0.35
C LYS A 176 -31.01 -6.40 -0.50
N LEU A 177 -29.78 -6.20 -0.03
CA LEU A 177 -28.75 -5.45 -0.74
C LEU A 177 -28.15 -6.23 -1.92
N SER A 178 -28.15 -7.56 -1.85
CA SER A 178 -27.55 -8.42 -2.86
C SER A 178 -28.47 -9.59 -3.22
N THR A 179 -28.41 -10.02 -4.48
CA THR A 179 -29.05 -11.26 -4.95
C THR A 179 -28.22 -12.50 -4.64
N GLN A 180 -26.94 -12.33 -4.28
CA GLN A 180 -26.08 -13.40 -3.78
C GLN A 180 -26.41 -13.72 -2.33
N ALA A 181 -26.06 -14.93 -1.88
CA ALA A 181 -26.15 -15.29 -0.47
C ALA A 181 -25.35 -14.27 0.36
N CYS A 182 -25.99 -13.69 1.38
CA CYS A 182 -25.30 -12.78 2.30
C CYS A 182 -24.31 -13.58 3.15
N PRO A 183 -23.06 -13.12 3.33
CA PRO A 183 -22.17 -13.73 4.30
C PRO A 183 -22.81 -13.75 5.70
N PRO A 184 -22.46 -14.71 6.56
CA PRO A 184 -23.02 -14.79 7.91
C PRO A 184 -22.79 -13.50 8.69
N VAL A 185 -23.88 -12.87 9.16
CA VAL A 185 -23.79 -11.66 10.00
C VAL A 185 -23.02 -11.92 11.30
N GLY A 186 -23.07 -13.16 11.79
CA GLY A 186 -22.47 -13.57 13.06
C GLY A 186 -23.39 -13.30 14.25
N GLU A 187 -22.95 -13.73 15.43
CA GLU A 187 -23.72 -13.55 16.68
C GLU A 187 -23.57 -12.14 17.27
N ARG A 188 -22.45 -11.48 16.97
CA ARG A 188 -22.07 -10.16 17.47
C ARG A 188 -21.54 -9.30 16.33
N PHE A 189 -21.64 -8.00 16.50
CA PHE A 189 -21.00 -7.00 15.65
C PHE A 189 -19.69 -6.55 16.30
N HIS A 190 -18.68 -6.28 15.49
CA HIS A 190 -17.31 -6.01 15.90
C HIS A 190 -16.93 -4.58 15.57
N LEU A 191 -16.27 -3.89 16.51
CA LEU A 191 -15.81 -2.53 16.28
C LEU A 191 -14.79 -2.53 15.14
N TYR A 192 -15.01 -1.66 14.16
CA TYR A 192 -14.17 -1.48 12.98
C TYR A 192 -14.23 -0.03 12.52
N HIS A 193 -13.12 0.47 11.95
CA HIS A 193 -12.99 1.85 11.51
C HIS A 193 -13.90 2.20 10.33
N ALA A 194 -14.20 1.24 9.46
CA ALA A 194 -15.03 1.33 8.25
C ALA A 194 -14.62 2.37 7.18
N ASP A 195 -13.86 3.40 7.52
CA ASP A 195 -13.15 4.22 6.52
C ASP A 195 -11.63 4.00 6.56
N LEU A 196 -11.21 2.79 6.89
CA LEU A 196 -9.78 2.47 6.92
C LEU A 196 -9.26 2.49 5.49
N SER A 197 -8.18 3.21 5.23
CA SER A 197 -7.50 3.27 3.94
C SER A 197 -6.06 3.76 4.13
N PRO A 198 -5.14 3.50 3.19
CA PRO A 198 -3.79 4.10 3.24
C PRO A 198 -3.76 5.60 3.48
N THR A 199 -4.71 6.36 2.93
CA THR A 199 -4.74 7.82 3.05
C THR A 199 -5.10 8.30 4.46
N ASN A 200 -5.67 7.41 5.28
CA ASN A 200 -6.04 7.68 6.67
C ASN A 200 -4.99 7.17 7.68
N ILE A 201 -3.84 6.67 7.22
CA ILE A 201 -2.75 6.18 8.07
C ILE A 201 -1.57 7.14 7.98
N LEU A 202 -1.18 7.72 9.12
CA LEU A 202 0.01 8.53 9.23
C LEU A 202 1.21 7.67 9.61
N LEU A 203 2.28 7.77 8.84
CA LEU A 203 3.53 7.07 9.07
C LEU A 203 4.63 8.06 9.49
N SER A 204 5.46 7.65 10.43
CA SER A 204 6.71 8.30 10.77
C SER A 204 7.77 8.07 9.68
N SER A 205 8.91 8.77 9.78
CA SER A 205 10.03 8.62 8.84
C SER A 205 10.65 7.21 8.81
N ASP A 206 10.49 6.42 9.87
CA ASP A 206 10.94 5.03 9.97
C ASP A 206 9.84 4.01 9.62
N SER A 207 8.73 4.46 9.03
CA SER A 207 7.58 3.62 8.62
C SER A 207 6.81 2.99 9.78
N SER A 208 6.89 3.56 10.99
CA SER A 208 6.00 3.20 12.10
C SER A 208 4.67 3.96 11.97
N ILE A 209 3.58 3.40 12.50
CA ILE A 209 2.27 4.07 12.47
C ILE A 209 2.19 5.08 13.61
N GLU A 210 2.00 6.36 13.28
CA GLU A 210 1.85 7.44 14.26
C GLU A 210 0.38 7.68 14.63
N ALA A 211 -0.53 7.57 13.65
CA ALA A 211 -1.95 7.78 13.86
C ALA A 211 -2.81 7.13 12.78
N ILE A 212 -4.08 6.87 13.13
CA ILE A 212 -5.17 6.56 12.20
C ILE A 212 -6.18 7.71 12.30
N LEU A 213 -6.58 8.24 11.15
CA LEU A 213 -7.47 9.39 11.01
C LEU A 213 -8.87 8.96 10.57
N ASP A 214 -9.82 9.89 10.66
CA ASP A 214 -11.16 9.80 10.06
C ASP A 214 -12.09 8.70 10.63
N TRP A 215 -12.28 8.74 11.95
CA TRP A 215 -13.07 7.76 12.70
C TRP A 215 -14.60 7.98 12.60
N GLU A 216 -15.09 8.86 11.75
CA GLU A 216 -16.52 9.21 11.72
C GLU A 216 -17.43 8.04 11.30
N SER A 217 -16.88 7.13 10.51
CA SER A 217 -17.55 5.91 10.06
C SER A 217 -17.34 4.73 11.04
N ALA A 218 -16.56 4.90 12.09
CA ALA A 218 -16.24 3.81 13.01
C ALA A 218 -17.50 3.33 13.78
N GLY A 219 -17.63 2.01 13.87
CA GLY A 219 -18.81 1.39 14.44
C GLY A 219 -18.70 -0.12 14.51
N PHE A 220 -19.77 -0.75 14.96
CA PHE A 220 -19.89 -2.19 15.09
C PHE A 220 -20.50 -2.77 13.82
N TYR A 221 -19.72 -3.58 13.11
CA TYR A 221 -20.07 -4.19 11.82
C TYR A 221 -20.00 -5.71 11.90
N SER A 222 -20.61 -6.40 10.93
CA SER A 222 -20.47 -7.85 10.81
C SER A 222 -19.01 -8.22 10.56
N LYS A 223 -18.52 -9.32 11.14
CA LYS A 223 -17.09 -9.70 11.04
C LYS A 223 -16.59 -9.80 9.59
N PHE A 224 -17.44 -10.27 8.67
CA PHE A 224 -17.10 -10.39 7.25
C PHE A 224 -16.79 -9.04 6.59
N TRP A 225 -17.24 -7.91 7.16
CA TRP A 225 -17.03 -6.59 6.58
C TRP A 225 -15.56 -6.16 6.62
N ILE A 226 -14.82 -6.58 7.64
CA ILE A 226 -13.41 -6.22 7.85
C ILE A 226 -12.53 -6.64 6.65
N PRO A 227 -12.55 -7.91 6.19
CA PRO A 227 -11.76 -8.33 5.03
C PRO A 227 -12.43 -8.01 3.68
N LEU A 228 -13.74 -7.77 3.64
CA LEU A 228 -14.46 -7.45 2.40
C LEU A 228 -14.34 -5.98 1.99
N LYS A 229 -14.34 -5.06 2.96
CA LYS A 229 -14.28 -3.61 2.73
C LYS A 229 -13.13 -3.17 1.82
N PRO A 230 -11.89 -3.71 1.94
CA PRO A 230 -10.81 -3.39 1.02
C PRO A 230 -11.09 -3.64 -0.46
N TYR A 231 -11.98 -4.59 -0.80
CA TYR A 231 -12.38 -4.86 -2.18
C TYR A 231 -13.55 -3.99 -2.66
N ARG A 232 -14.35 -3.47 -1.74
CA ARG A 232 -15.49 -2.60 -2.05
C ARG A 232 -15.07 -1.13 -2.16
N SER A 233 -14.16 -0.69 -1.30
CA SER A 233 -13.73 0.71 -1.24
C SER A 233 -12.55 0.99 -2.15
N GLY A 234 -12.71 1.96 -3.05
CA GLY A 234 -11.61 2.48 -3.87
C GLY A 234 -10.50 3.14 -3.05
N GLY A 235 -10.71 3.46 -1.77
CA GLY A 235 -9.69 4.06 -0.90
C GLY A 235 -8.45 3.17 -0.69
N PHE A 236 -8.57 1.86 -0.91
CA PHE A 236 -7.43 0.93 -0.86
C PHE A 236 -6.66 0.84 -2.18
N ASN A 237 -7.16 1.49 -3.24
CA ASN A 237 -6.47 1.54 -4.51
C ASN A 237 -5.45 2.67 -4.50
N LEU A 238 -4.17 2.31 -4.46
CA LEU A 238 -3.08 3.28 -4.53
C LEU A 238 -2.66 3.44 -6.00
N ASP A 239 -3.11 4.51 -6.65
CA ASP A 239 -2.66 4.87 -8.00
C ASP A 239 -1.24 5.47 -7.94
N ILE A 240 -0.27 4.61 -7.61
CA ILE A 240 1.15 4.92 -7.63
C ILE A 240 1.69 4.48 -8.99
N PRO A 241 2.29 5.39 -9.78
CA PRO A 241 2.85 5.04 -11.07
C PRO A 241 3.85 3.87 -10.98
N GLY A 242 3.47 2.73 -11.56
CA GLY A 242 4.28 1.52 -11.60
C GLY A 242 3.70 0.38 -10.76
N ASP A 243 3.14 0.63 -9.58
CA ASP A 243 2.56 -0.45 -8.78
C ASP A 243 1.17 -0.83 -9.32
N SER A 244 0.78 -2.09 -9.12
CA SER A 244 -0.62 -2.42 -9.31
C SER A 244 -1.40 -1.72 -8.20
N ARG A 245 -2.44 -0.97 -8.59
CA ARG A 245 -3.25 -0.23 -7.62
C ARG A 245 -3.85 -1.11 -6.53
N TYR A 246 -3.86 -2.44 -6.72
CA TYR A 246 -4.40 -3.42 -5.80
C TYR A 246 -3.38 -4.04 -4.83
N ASP A 247 -2.08 -3.77 -4.99
CA ASP A 247 -1.04 -4.50 -4.27
C ASP A 247 -1.16 -4.31 -2.75
N TRP A 248 -1.46 -3.08 -2.33
CA TRP A 248 -1.73 -2.79 -0.92
C TRP A 248 -2.96 -3.53 -0.39
N ARG A 249 -4.05 -3.53 -1.17
CA ARG A 249 -5.29 -4.22 -0.80
C ARG A 249 -5.03 -5.71 -0.58
N ASP A 250 -4.37 -6.35 -1.53
CA ASP A 250 -4.13 -7.79 -1.49
C ASP A 250 -3.16 -8.16 -0.34
N LEU A 251 -2.12 -7.34 -0.11
CA LEU A 251 -1.22 -7.49 1.05
C LEU A 251 -1.97 -7.33 2.38
N PHE A 252 -2.79 -6.29 2.53
CA PHE A 252 -3.55 -6.03 3.75
C PHE A 252 -4.55 -7.15 4.05
N VAL A 253 -5.23 -7.67 3.03
CA VAL A 253 -6.17 -8.79 3.18
C VAL A 253 -5.44 -10.06 3.58
N SER A 254 -4.26 -10.32 2.98
CA SER A 254 -3.42 -11.44 3.40
C SER A 254 -3.05 -11.34 4.88
N LYS A 255 -2.65 -10.16 5.36
CA LYS A 255 -2.31 -9.96 6.78
C LYS A 255 -3.53 -10.00 7.69
N SER A 256 -4.68 -9.51 7.24
CA SER A 256 -5.93 -9.64 7.97
C SER A 256 -6.36 -11.10 8.12
N SER A 257 -6.06 -11.95 7.13
CA SER A 257 -6.29 -13.39 7.21
C SER A 257 -5.42 -14.06 8.27
N ASP A 258 -4.16 -13.62 8.44
CA ASP A 258 -3.26 -14.09 9.51
C ASP A 258 -3.88 -13.80 10.90
N GLU A 259 -4.63 -12.69 11.03
CA GLU A 259 -5.35 -12.28 12.24
C GLU A 259 -6.76 -12.89 12.40
N GLY A 260 -7.13 -13.85 11.54
CA GLY A 260 -8.40 -14.58 11.63
C GLY A 260 -9.59 -13.89 10.94
N PHE A 261 -9.33 -12.96 10.01
CA PHE A 261 -10.31 -12.37 9.11
C PHE A 261 -10.17 -12.95 7.70
N THR A 262 -10.73 -14.13 7.47
CA THR A 262 -10.70 -14.76 6.15
C THR A 262 -11.74 -14.13 5.22
N LEU A 263 -11.30 -13.76 4.01
CA LEU A 263 -12.19 -13.31 2.95
C LEU A 263 -12.85 -14.50 2.26
N GLU A 264 -14.17 -14.44 2.14
CA GLU A 264 -14.93 -15.35 1.30
C GLU A 264 -15.01 -14.77 -0.13
N HIS A 265 -14.21 -15.33 -1.04
CA HIS A 265 -14.04 -14.80 -2.40
C HIS A 265 -15.33 -14.81 -3.25
N ASP A 266 -16.31 -15.62 -2.89
CA ASP A 266 -17.62 -15.65 -3.56
C ASP A 266 -18.41 -14.33 -3.40
N HIS A 267 -17.95 -13.43 -2.53
CA HIS A 267 -18.60 -12.17 -2.17
C HIS A 267 -17.84 -10.91 -2.61
N VAL A 268 -16.73 -11.07 -3.35
CA VAL A 268 -15.89 -9.97 -3.86
C VAL A 268 -16.43 -9.40 -5.17
#